data_AF-H3A549-F1
#
_entry.id   AF-H3A549-F1
#
_cell.length_a   1.000
_cell.length_b   1.000
_cell.length_c   1.000
_cell.angle_alpha   90.00
_cell.angle_beta   90.00
_cell.angle_gamma   90.00
#
_symmetry.space_group_name_H-M   'P 1'
#
loop_
_entity.id
_entity.type
_entity.pdbx_description
1 polymer ?
#
loop_
_entity_poly.entity_id
_entity_poly.type
_entity_poly.pdbx_seq_one_letter_code
_entity_poly.pdbx_strand_id
1 'polypeptide(L)'
;VNSQLVTSEEHNFLNDSLYNTGILIMWDPAPYHANLFEWHRKPDYQFFERFKKYRDKHPEQLFYILQPQMEWQLWDILQENSPEDIQLNPPSSGMIGIILMMNLCDQVNVYEFLPSKRETDVCHYYQTFRDQACTMGAYHPLMYEKNLVKHMNQGTDQDIHLYGKVTLLGFQNVKC
;
A
#
# COMPACT_ATOMS: atom_id res chain seq x y z
N VAL A 1 0.40 -7.42 0.68
CA VAL A 1 1.65 -7.65 1.44
C VAL A 1 2.84 -7.24 0.58
N ASN A 2 3.92 -6.71 1.16
CA ASN A 2 5.14 -6.46 0.38
C ASN A 2 5.98 -7.75 0.28
N SER A 3 6.92 -7.78 -0.67
CA SER A 3 7.81 -8.91 -0.92
C SER A 3 8.81 -9.17 0.20
N GLN A 4 9.22 -8.14 0.93
CA GLN A 4 10.03 -8.27 2.15
C GLN A 4 9.34 -9.16 3.19
N LEU A 5 8.05 -8.95 3.44
CA LEU A 5 7.27 -9.75 4.38
C LEU A 5 7.18 -11.21 3.93
N VAL A 6 6.93 -11.44 2.65
CA VAL A 6 6.83 -12.78 2.07
C VAL A 6 8.18 -13.52 2.16
N THR A 7 9.30 -12.80 2.02
CA THR A 7 10.65 -13.36 2.08
C THR A 7 11.18 -13.60 3.48
N SER A 8 10.80 -12.75 4.43
CA SER A 8 11.27 -12.82 5.81
C SER A 8 10.82 -14.11 6.52
N GLU A 9 11.75 -14.71 7.28
CA GLU A 9 11.42 -15.82 8.19
C GLU A 9 10.74 -15.33 9.47
N GLU A 10 11.05 -14.11 9.93
CA GLU A 10 10.53 -13.54 11.18
C GLU A 10 9.01 -13.34 11.14
N HIS A 11 8.44 -13.06 9.97
CA HIS A 11 7.01 -12.82 9.81
C HIS A 11 6.18 -14.11 9.65
N ASN A 12 6.82 -15.29 9.67
CA ASN A 12 6.16 -16.60 9.62
C ASN A 12 5.06 -16.74 8.53
N PHE A 13 5.24 -16.05 7.41
CA PHE A 13 4.21 -15.92 6.36
C PHE A 13 3.64 -17.26 5.85
N LEU A 14 4.47 -18.31 5.79
CA LEU A 14 4.07 -19.62 5.27
C LEU A 14 3.26 -20.49 6.25
N ASN A 15 3.15 -20.09 7.52
CA ASN A 15 2.50 -20.90 8.55
C ASN A 15 1.51 -20.12 9.43
N ASP A 16 1.59 -18.79 9.48
CA ASP A 16 0.61 -18.00 10.22
C ASP A 16 -0.76 -18.06 9.55
N SER A 17 -1.76 -18.52 10.30
CA SER A 17 -3.15 -18.63 9.84
C SER A 17 -3.78 -17.32 9.40
N LEU A 18 -3.24 -16.17 9.83
CA LEU A 18 -3.69 -14.85 9.41
C LEU A 18 -3.69 -14.72 7.87
N TYR A 19 -2.67 -15.25 7.20
CA TYR A 19 -2.52 -15.13 5.75
C TYR A 19 -3.44 -16.08 4.97
N ASN A 20 -4.01 -17.11 5.62
CA ASN A 20 -4.83 -18.14 4.97
C ASN A 20 -6.26 -17.69 4.62
N THR A 21 -6.56 -16.39 4.77
CA THR A 21 -7.91 -15.85 4.60
C THR A 21 -7.96 -14.78 3.51
N GLY A 22 -9.10 -14.71 2.80
CA GLY A 22 -9.34 -13.71 1.77
C GLY A 22 -8.44 -13.86 0.53
N ILE A 23 -8.36 -12.77 -0.23
CA ILE A 23 -7.50 -12.66 -1.41
C ILE A 23 -6.19 -12.02 -0.99
N LEU A 24 -5.07 -12.66 -1.32
CA LEU A 24 -3.76 -12.08 -1.13
C LEU A 24 -3.31 -11.37 -2.41
N ILE A 25 -2.65 -10.24 -2.23
CA ILE A 25 -1.94 -9.53 -3.30
C ILE A 25 -0.58 -9.18 -2.74
N MET A 26 0.46 -9.55 -3.47
CA MET A 26 1.82 -9.13 -3.14
C MET A 26 2.37 -8.15 -4.16
N TRP A 27 3.27 -7.28 -3.72
CA TRP A 27 3.98 -6.32 -4.56
C TRP A 27 5.46 -6.30 -4.18
N ASP A 28 6.31 -5.90 -5.11
CA ASP A 28 7.77 -5.85 -4.97
C ASP A 28 8.30 -4.63 -5.71
N PRO A 29 9.06 -3.75 -5.06
CA PRO A 29 9.67 -2.60 -5.72
C PRO A 29 10.45 -3.00 -6.97
N ALA A 30 10.17 -2.32 -8.09
CA ALA A 30 10.97 -2.42 -9.30
C ALA A 30 11.82 -1.17 -9.49
N PRO A 31 12.96 -1.24 -10.22
CA PRO A 31 13.61 -0.02 -10.68
C PRO A 31 12.67 0.83 -11.54
N TYR A 32 12.81 2.16 -11.47
CA TYR A 32 11.99 3.09 -12.26
C TYR A 32 12.06 2.76 -13.75
N HIS A 33 10.89 2.69 -14.40
CA HIS A 33 10.72 2.29 -15.81
C HIS A 33 11.22 0.89 -16.20
N ALA A 34 11.57 0.02 -15.24
CA ALA A 34 11.93 -1.36 -15.57
C ALA A 34 10.75 -2.10 -16.21
N ASN A 35 11.03 -2.84 -17.28
CA ASN A 35 10.05 -3.75 -17.83
C ASN A 35 9.94 -5.03 -16.97
N LEU A 36 8.90 -5.83 -17.22
CA LEU A 36 8.63 -7.04 -16.45
C LEU A 36 9.81 -8.04 -16.45
N PHE A 37 10.54 -8.18 -17.57
CA PHE A 37 11.67 -9.10 -17.66
C PHE A 37 12.89 -8.62 -16.87
N GLU A 38 13.15 -7.31 -16.87
CA GLU A 38 14.21 -6.70 -16.08
C GLU A 38 13.96 -6.87 -14.58
N TRP A 39 12.75 -6.55 -14.13
CA TRP A 39 12.34 -6.73 -12.75
C TRP A 39 12.37 -8.22 -12.34
N HIS A 40 11.82 -9.12 -13.15
CA HIS A 40 11.82 -10.56 -12.83
C HIS A 40 13.24 -11.13 -12.68
N ARG A 41 14.22 -10.62 -13.43
CA ARG A 41 15.63 -11.04 -13.30
C ARG A 41 16.27 -10.54 -12.00
N LYS A 42 15.82 -9.40 -11.48
CA LYS A 42 16.38 -8.76 -10.29
C LYS A 42 15.27 -8.06 -9.48
N PRO A 43 14.41 -8.83 -8.78
CA PRO A 43 13.44 -8.25 -7.87
C PRO A 43 14.16 -7.65 -6.66
N ASP A 44 13.48 -6.76 -5.92
CA ASP A 44 14.04 -6.19 -4.70
C ASP A 44 14.21 -7.28 -3.63
N TYR A 45 13.21 -8.15 -3.50
CA TYR A 45 13.28 -9.37 -2.68
C TYR A 45 13.03 -10.63 -3.50
N GLN A 46 13.81 -11.70 -3.27
CA GLN A 46 13.66 -12.98 -3.99
C GLN A 46 12.46 -13.80 -3.49
N PHE A 47 11.23 -13.31 -3.71
CA PHE A 47 10.00 -13.89 -3.16
C PHE A 47 9.45 -15.10 -3.93
N PHE A 48 9.85 -15.31 -5.19
CA PHE A 48 9.22 -16.28 -6.09
C PHE A 48 9.13 -17.70 -5.52
N GLU A 49 10.19 -18.19 -4.87
CA GLU A 49 10.18 -19.54 -4.28
C GLU A 49 9.23 -19.67 -3.09
N ARG A 50 9.12 -18.63 -2.25
CA ARG A 50 8.19 -18.63 -1.12
C ARG A 50 6.75 -18.41 -1.59
N PHE A 51 6.54 -17.62 -2.63
CA PHE A 51 5.25 -17.49 -3.30
C PHE A 51 4.76 -18.84 -3.83
N LYS A 52 5.61 -19.59 -4.54
CA LYS A 52 5.28 -20.95 -5.01
C LYS A 52 4.94 -21.89 -3.84
N LYS A 53 5.78 -21.94 -2.81
CA LYS A 53 5.52 -22.75 -1.61
C LYS A 53 4.18 -22.42 -0.94
N TYR A 54 3.80 -21.14 -0.90
CA TYR A 54 2.50 -20.73 -0.38
C TYR A 54 1.36 -21.26 -1.28
N ARG A 55 1.48 -21.08 -2.60
CA ARG A 55 0.48 -21.56 -3.58
C ARG A 55 0.31 -23.08 -3.54
N ASP A 56 1.39 -23.84 -3.33
CA ASP A 56 1.33 -25.30 -3.18
C ASP A 56 0.54 -25.72 -1.94
N LYS A 57 0.67 -24.98 -0.83
CA LYS A 57 -0.07 -25.22 0.42
C LYS A 57 -1.53 -24.75 0.36
N HIS A 58 -1.80 -23.67 -0.38
CA HIS A 58 -3.11 -23.00 -0.43
C HIS A 58 -3.61 -22.84 -1.88
N PRO A 59 -3.83 -23.94 -2.63
CA PRO A 59 -4.10 -23.86 -4.06
C PRO A 59 -5.40 -23.11 -4.39
N GLU A 60 -6.42 -23.24 -3.52
CA GLU A 60 -7.75 -22.63 -3.69
C GLU A 60 -7.79 -21.14 -3.30
N GLN A 61 -6.81 -20.63 -2.55
CA GLN A 61 -6.80 -19.24 -2.12
C GLN A 61 -6.20 -18.35 -3.22
N LEU A 62 -6.95 -17.35 -3.68
CA LEU A 62 -6.43 -16.41 -4.67
C LEU A 62 -5.25 -15.61 -4.11
N PHE A 63 -4.12 -15.68 -4.80
CA PHE A 63 -2.92 -14.93 -4.46
C PHE A 63 -2.26 -14.37 -5.72
N TYR A 64 -2.31 -13.05 -5.87
CA TYR A 64 -1.82 -12.32 -7.03
C TYR A 64 -0.48 -11.63 -6.78
N ILE A 65 0.25 -11.39 -7.87
CA ILE A 65 1.44 -10.54 -7.89
C ILE A 65 1.06 -9.25 -8.63
N LEU A 66 1.27 -8.11 -7.99
CA LEU A 66 1.03 -6.80 -8.58
C LEU A 66 2.05 -6.54 -9.68
N GLN A 67 1.58 -6.00 -10.80
CA GLN A 67 2.43 -5.60 -11.91
C GLN A 67 3.33 -4.43 -11.48
N PRO A 68 4.67 -4.54 -11.61
CA PRO A 68 5.62 -3.57 -11.03
C PRO A 68 5.48 -2.15 -11.59
N GLN A 69 4.96 -1.99 -12.82
CA GLN A 69 4.75 -0.67 -13.40
C GLN A 69 3.69 0.15 -12.65
N MET A 70 2.74 -0.50 -11.96
CA MET A 70 1.65 0.20 -11.27
C MET A 70 2.18 1.16 -10.19
N GLU A 71 3.24 0.75 -9.48
CA GLU A 71 3.86 1.55 -8.41
C GLU A 71 4.42 2.87 -8.94
N TRP A 72 5.10 2.83 -10.09
CA TRP A 72 5.70 4.00 -10.70
C TRP A 72 4.69 4.88 -11.42
N GLN A 73 3.67 4.30 -12.05
CA GLN A 73 2.55 5.08 -12.60
C GLN A 73 1.83 5.87 -11.50
N LEU A 74 1.67 5.28 -10.32
CA LEU A 74 1.11 5.98 -9.17
C LEU A 74 2.07 7.02 -8.59
N TRP A 75 3.38 6.72 -8.58
CA TRP A 75 4.42 7.66 -8.18
C TRP A 75 4.44 8.90 -9.07
N ASP A 76 4.33 8.74 -10.39
CA ASP A 76 4.29 9.85 -11.35
C ASP A 76 3.14 10.80 -11.03
N ILE A 77 1.94 10.26 -10.75
CA ILE A 77 0.78 11.06 -10.33
C ILE A 77 1.08 11.80 -9.02
N LEU A 78 1.71 11.16 -8.04
CA LEU A 78 2.07 11.81 -6.78
C LEU A 78 3.08 12.95 -7.02
N GLN A 79 4.09 12.71 -7.85
CA GLN A 79 5.10 13.71 -8.18
C GLN A 79 4.49 14.90 -8.93
N GLU A 80 3.62 14.66 -9.90
CA GLU A 80 2.91 15.72 -10.65
C GLU A 80 1.99 16.56 -9.76
N ASN A 81 1.48 16.00 -8.67
CA ASN A 81 0.62 16.68 -7.69
C ASN A 81 1.38 17.22 -6.47
N SER A 82 2.72 17.17 -6.49
CA SER A 82 3.57 17.64 -5.40
C SER A 82 4.27 18.95 -5.75
N PRO A 83 4.43 19.89 -4.79
CA PRO A 83 5.10 21.16 -5.04
C PRO A 83 6.63 21.04 -5.14
N GLU A 84 7.19 19.87 -4.84
CA GLU A 84 8.63 19.60 -4.78
C GLU A 84 8.93 18.15 -5.19
N ASP A 85 10.20 17.83 -5.38
CA ASP A 85 10.67 16.48 -5.68
C ASP A 85 10.41 15.56 -4.49
N ILE A 86 9.64 14.49 -4.70
CA ILE A 86 9.30 13.52 -3.65
C ILE A 86 10.34 12.39 -3.58
N GLN A 87 10.26 11.57 -2.55
CA GLN A 87 11.15 10.41 -2.38
C GLN A 87 11.10 9.51 -3.63
N LEU A 88 12.27 9.18 -4.20
CA LEU A 88 12.43 8.27 -5.36
C LEU A 88 12.26 6.80 -4.96
N ASN A 89 11.19 6.49 -4.24
CA ASN A 89 10.79 5.17 -3.77
C ASN A 89 9.30 4.97 -4.07
N PRO A 90 8.84 3.72 -4.21
CA PRO A 90 7.45 3.44 -4.55
C PRO A 90 6.48 3.98 -3.49
N PRO A 91 5.22 4.26 -3.86
CA PRO A 91 4.17 4.58 -2.90
C PRO A 91 4.01 3.50 -1.82
N SER A 92 3.50 3.88 -0.66
CA SER A 92 3.26 2.95 0.44
C SER A 92 2.24 1.88 0.06
N SER A 93 2.31 0.73 0.76
CA SER A 93 1.26 -0.31 0.65
C SER A 93 -0.14 0.24 0.91
N GLY A 94 -0.26 1.26 1.76
CA GLY A 94 -1.53 1.92 2.05
C GLY A 94 -2.10 2.62 0.82
N MET A 95 -1.30 3.43 0.13
CA MET A 95 -1.74 4.14 -1.07
C MET A 95 -2.04 3.19 -2.24
N ILE A 96 -1.19 2.17 -2.45
CA ILE A 96 -1.46 1.12 -3.45
C ILE A 96 -2.81 0.44 -3.17
N GLY A 97 -3.07 0.11 -1.89
CA GLY A 97 -4.33 -0.48 -1.45
C GLY A 97 -5.54 0.43 -1.69
N ILE A 98 -5.42 1.73 -1.42
CA ILE A 98 -6.49 2.71 -1.68
C ILE A 98 -6.86 2.73 -3.16
N ILE A 99 -5.87 2.87 -4.05
CA ILE A 99 -6.10 2.91 -5.50
C ILE A 99 -6.68 1.60 -6.02
N LEU A 100 -6.20 0.46 -5.51
CA LEU A 100 -6.79 -0.84 -5.83
C LEU A 100 -8.27 -0.90 -5.44
N MET A 101 -8.62 -0.49 -4.22
CA MET A 101 -10.00 -0.52 -3.75
C MET A 101 -10.89 0.47 -4.50
N MET A 102 -10.37 1.62 -4.93
CA MET A 102 -11.13 2.57 -5.77
C MET A 102 -11.46 1.98 -7.16
N ASN A 103 -10.65 1.04 -7.67
CA ASN A 103 -10.98 0.30 -8.90
C ASN A 103 -12.09 -0.75 -8.71
N LEU A 104 -12.26 -1.26 -7.48
CA LEU A 104 -13.12 -2.40 -7.18
C LEU A 104 -14.43 -2.04 -6.48
N CYS A 105 -14.52 -0.85 -5.90
CA CYS A 105 -15.67 -0.42 -5.09
C CYS A 105 -16.22 0.92 -5.56
N ASP A 106 -17.52 1.11 -5.42
CA ASP A 106 -18.19 2.39 -5.71
C ASP A 106 -17.77 3.53 -4.76
N GLN A 107 -17.43 3.16 -3.53
CA GLN A 107 -17.00 4.06 -2.47
C GLN A 107 -15.99 3.34 -1.58
N VAL A 108 -14.93 4.03 -1.18
CA VAL A 108 -13.87 3.50 -0.32
C VAL A 108 -13.76 4.36 0.94
N ASN A 109 -13.94 3.75 2.11
CA ASN A 109 -13.68 4.41 3.39
C ASN A 109 -12.29 3.98 3.89
N VAL A 110 -11.43 4.95 4.14
CA VAL A 110 -10.04 4.73 4.60
C VAL A 110 -9.91 5.23 6.03
N TYR A 111 -9.30 4.45 6.92
CA TYR A 111 -9.21 4.74 8.35
C TYR A 111 -7.76 4.89 8.80
N GLU A 112 -7.48 5.93 9.58
CA GLU A 112 -6.17 6.28 10.17
C GLU A 112 -5.03 6.40 9.15
N PHE A 113 -5.33 6.46 7.85
CA PHE A 113 -4.36 6.91 6.83
C PHE A 113 -4.12 8.41 6.97
N LEU A 114 -5.20 9.18 7.05
CA LEU A 114 -5.16 10.52 7.65
C LEU A 114 -5.40 10.38 9.15
N PRO A 115 -4.49 10.86 10.00
CA PRO A 115 -4.57 10.62 11.43
C PRO A 115 -5.76 11.36 12.05
N SER A 116 -6.43 10.70 12.98
CA SER A 116 -7.42 11.34 13.83
C SER A 116 -6.78 12.14 14.97
N LYS A 117 -7.59 12.67 15.89
CA LYS A 117 -7.12 13.21 17.18
C LYS A 117 -6.35 12.21 18.05
N ARG A 118 -6.30 10.93 17.67
CA ARG A 118 -5.51 9.87 18.30
C ARG A 118 -4.11 9.75 17.70
N GLU A 119 -3.68 10.68 16.86
CA GLU A 119 -2.32 10.71 16.31
C GLU A 119 -1.28 10.43 17.40
N THR A 120 -0.36 9.52 17.09
CA THR A 120 0.68 9.08 18.00
C THR A 120 1.89 8.59 17.22
N ASP A 121 3.01 8.57 17.91
CA ASP A 121 4.29 8.05 17.44
C ASP A 121 4.30 6.51 17.46
N VAL A 122 3.31 5.83 18.06
CA VAL A 122 3.20 4.36 18.01
C VAL A 122 2.96 3.92 16.56
N CYS A 123 3.93 3.20 15.98
CA CYS A 123 3.97 2.93 14.55
C CYS A 123 2.84 2.01 14.07
N HIS A 124 2.50 0.98 14.86
CA HIS A 124 1.42 0.03 14.54
C HIS A 124 0.58 -0.27 15.77
N TYR A 125 -0.73 -0.46 15.59
CA TYR A 125 -1.65 -0.77 16.68
C TYR A 125 -1.34 -2.11 17.39
N TYR A 126 -0.62 -3.02 16.73
CA TYR A 126 -0.22 -4.33 17.25
C TYR A 126 1.22 -4.37 17.76
N GLN A 127 1.93 -3.24 17.78
CA GLN A 127 3.29 -3.12 18.28
C GLN A 127 3.41 -1.99 19.31
N THR A 128 4.49 -1.99 20.08
CA THR A 128 4.78 -0.94 21.07
C THR A 128 5.90 0.00 20.63
N PHE A 129 6.52 -0.27 19.47
CA PHE A 129 7.59 0.55 18.90
C PHE A 129 7.05 1.92 18.46
N ARG A 130 7.86 2.95 18.66
CA ARG A 130 7.52 4.34 18.35
C ARG A 130 8.45 4.89 17.27
N ASP A 131 7.85 5.37 16.20
CA ASP A 131 8.53 6.05 15.10
C ASP A 131 7.54 6.95 14.34
N GLN A 132 7.81 8.25 14.39
CA GLN A 132 6.99 9.25 13.69
C GLN A 132 7.06 9.08 12.16
N ALA A 133 8.12 8.44 11.62
CA ALA A 133 8.24 8.14 10.21
C ALA A 133 7.12 7.23 9.69
N CYS A 134 6.52 6.39 10.53
CA CYS A 134 5.38 5.57 10.14
C CYS A 134 4.13 6.40 9.83
N THR A 135 4.02 7.58 10.44
CA THR A 135 2.91 8.52 10.21
C THR A 135 3.28 9.55 9.15
N MET A 136 4.50 10.07 9.14
CA MET A 136 4.89 11.21 8.29
C MET A 136 5.63 10.82 7.01
N GLY A 137 6.09 9.57 6.91
CA GLY A 137 6.92 9.07 5.80
C GLY A 137 8.42 9.15 6.10
N ALA A 138 9.15 8.21 5.52
CA ALA A 138 10.62 8.21 5.45
C ALA A 138 11.07 7.56 4.14
N TYR A 139 10.87 6.25 4.00
CA TYR A 139 11.15 5.54 2.75
C TYR A 139 10.14 5.92 1.66
N HIS A 140 8.84 5.77 1.94
CA HIS A 140 7.76 6.12 1.02
C HIS A 140 7.46 7.63 1.02
N PRO A 141 6.92 8.19 -0.09
CA PRO A 141 6.41 9.55 -0.15
C PRO A 141 5.06 9.73 0.57
N LEU A 142 4.94 9.15 1.76
CA LEU A 142 3.68 9.01 2.52
C LEU A 142 3.02 10.35 2.83
N MET A 143 3.80 11.41 3.05
CA MET A 143 3.25 12.76 3.25
C MET A 143 2.45 13.22 2.03
N TYR A 144 3.00 13.03 0.83
CA TYR A 144 2.39 13.45 -0.42
C TYR A 144 1.20 12.55 -0.77
N GLU A 145 1.28 11.26 -0.44
CA GLU A 145 0.12 10.35 -0.52
C GLU A 145 -1.04 10.85 0.35
N LYS A 146 -0.76 11.27 1.59
CA LYS A 146 -1.76 11.85 2.49
C LYS A 146 -2.35 13.15 1.94
N ASN A 147 -1.53 14.02 1.35
CA ASN A 147 -2.01 15.24 0.71
C ASN A 147 -2.98 14.92 -0.43
N LEU A 148 -2.66 13.95 -1.29
CA LEU A 148 -3.54 13.52 -2.37
C LEU A 148 -4.84 12.89 -1.85
N VAL A 149 -4.76 12.00 -0.86
CA VAL A 149 -5.95 11.40 -0.23
C VAL A 149 -6.83 12.46 0.45
N LYS A 150 -6.23 13.46 1.10
CA LYS A 150 -6.95 14.60 1.68
C LYS A 150 -7.64 15.43 0.61
N HIS A 151 -6.97 15.67 -0.52
CA HIS A 151 -7.52 16.42 -1.65
C HIS A 151 -8.73 15.71 -2.28
N MET A 152 -8.69 14.38 -2.41
CA MET A 152 -9.76 13.58 -3.00
C MET A 152 -10.94 13.30 -2.04
N ASN A 153 -10.80 13.58 -0.75
CA ASN A 153 -11.79 13.27 0.27
C ASN A 153 -13.15 13.95 0.01
N GLN A 154 -14.23 13.15 0.04
CA GLN A 154 -15.62 13.61 -0.01
C GLN A 154 -16.26 13.77 1.38
N GLY A 155 -15.58 13.31 2.45
CA GLY A 155 -16.02 13.45 3.83
C GLY A 155 -15.65 14.79 4.47
N THR A 156 -16.01 14.98 5.74
CA THR A 156 -15.75 16.24 6.46
C THR A 156 -14.43 16.22 7.23
N ASP A 157 -13.90 17.40 7.58
CA ASP A 157 -12.76 17.54 8.50
C ASP A 157 -13.07 16.98 9.89
N GLN A 158 -14.34 17.04 10.31
CA GLN A 158 -14.80 16.47 11.56
C GLN A 158 -14.69 14.94 11.56
N ASP A 159 -14.98 14.29 10.43
CA ASP A 159 -14.83 12.83 10.29
C ASP A 159 -13.38 12.40 10.40
N ILE A 160 -12.47 13.17 9.80
CA ILE A 160 -11.03 12.95 9.93
C ILE A 160 -10.62 13.14 11.39
N HIS A 161 -10.97 14.29 12.00
CA HIS A 161 -10.55 14.60 13.37
C HIS A 161 -11.07 13.57 14.40
N LEU A 162 -12.33 13.13 14.30
CA LEU A 162 -12.93 12.23 15.29
C LEU A 162 -12.63 10.76 15.01
N TYR A 163 -12.65 10.35 13.74
CA TYR A 163 -12.64 8.94 13.36
C TYR A 163 -11.42 8.54 12.53
N GLY A 164 -10.62 9.49 12.07
CA GLY A 164 -9.52 9.23 11.13
C GLY A 164 -10.06 8.73 9.80
N LYS A 165 -11.30 9.10 9.45
CA LYS A 165 -12.03 8.54 8.30
C LYS A 165 -11.97 9.49 7.11
N VAL A 166 -11.57 8.94 5.97
CA VAL A 166 -11.68 9.57 4.65
C VAL A 166 -12.67 8.77 3.81
N THR A 167 -13.47 9.45 2.99
CA THR A 167 -14.38 8.82 2.03
C THR A 167 -13.96 9.19 0.61
N LEU A 168 -13.62 8.20 -0.21
CA LEU A 168 -13.18 8.35 -1.59
C LEU A 168 -14.20 7.74 -2.54
N LEU A 169 -14.34 8.34 -3.72
CA LEU A 169 -15.20 7.85 -4.78
C LEU A 169 -14.50 6.73 -5.57
N GLY A 170 -15.21 5.65 -5.84
CA GLY A 170 -14.76 4.62 -6.77
C GLY A 170 -14.61 5.16 -8.19
N PHE A 171 -13.63 4.66 -8.94
CA PHE A 171 -13.38 5.11 -10.31
C PHE A 171 -14.58 4.90 -11.24
N GLN A 172 -15.43 3.90 -10.96
CA GLN A 172 -16.66 3.64 -11.72
C GLN A 172 -17.66 4.81 -11.67
N ASN A 173 -17.56 5.68 -10.66
CA ASN A 173 -18.47 6.80 -10.44
C ASN A 173 -17.84 8.16 -10.80
N VAL A 174 -16.60 8.18 -11.29
CA VAL A 174 -15.93 9.40 -11.75
C VAL A 174 -16.49 9.83 -13.12
N LYS A 175 -16.74 11.13 -13.28
CA LYS A 175 -17.19 11.72 -14.55
C LYS A 175 -16.03 12.41 -15.25
N CYS A 176 -15.80 12.05 -16.51
CA CYS A 176 -14.77 12.62 -17.37
C CYS A 176 -15.40 13.34 -18.56
#